data_AF-A0A3D4F751-F1
#
_entry.id   AF-A0A3D4F751-F1
#
_cell.length_a   1.000
_cell.length_b   1.000
_cell.length_c   1.000
_cell.angle_alpha   90.00
_cell.angle_beta   90.00
_cell.angle_gamma   90.00
#
_symmetry.space_group_name_H-M   'P 1'
#
loop_
_entity.id
_entity.type
_entity.pdbx_description
1 polymer ?
#
loop_
_entity_poly.entity_id
_entity_poly.type
_entity_poly.pdbx_seq_one_letter_code
_entity_poly.pdbx_strand_id
1 'polypeptide(L)'
;MENADSNAERYDQAMFLFSQEAYDQASELLNQVLSEEPTHVDALVALSMVCYRKGDLEQAITLGHRVEEMEPEHPLIHTNLSLFYVKTGNKEMAEHHGLKAKIASWKAQPDVSNQAAEDDLAVNRQQPEGYKTPTRFPDQPWKNPPSAS
;
A
#
# COMPACT_ATOMS: atom_id res chain seq x y z
N MET A 1 31.92 5.52 16.33
CA MET A 1 30.80 6.36 16.80
C MET A 1 30.78 7.70 16.07
N GLU A 2 31.93 8.29 15.73
CA GLU A 2 32.06 9.58 15.01
C GLU A 2 31.28 9.68 13.67
N ASN A 3 31.03 8.58 12.96
CA ASN A 3 30.33 8.61 11.67
C ASN A 3 28.79 8.58 11.77
N ALA A 4 28.23 7.89 12.77
CA ALA A 4 26.77 7.77 12.92
C ALA A 4 26.15 9.10 13.34
N ASP A 5 26.83 9.83 14.23
CA ASP A 5 26.43 11.18 14.63
C ASP A 5 26.49 12.15 13.43
N SER A 6 27.50 11.99 12.55
CA SER A 6 27.63 12.80 11.33
C SER A 6 26.55 12.50 10.28
N ASN A 7 26.11 11.25 10.12
CA ASN A 7 25.04 10.90 9.19
C ASN A 7 23.67 11.40 9.66
N ALA A 8 23.38 11.33 10.97
CA ALA A 8 22.18 11.92 11.54
C ALA A 8 22.12 13.43 11.28
N GLU A 9 23.22 14.16 11.51
CA GLU A 9 23.30 15.60 11.22
C GLU A 9 23.09 15.92 9.74
N ARG A 10 23.70 15.14 8.83
CA ARG A 10 23.51 15.30 7.38
C ARG A 10 22.06 15.03 6.96
N TYR A 11 21.43 14.01 7.54
CA TYR A 11 20.03 13.70 7.28
C TYR A 11 19.11 14.84 7.74
N ASP A 12 19.30 15.34 8.96
CA ASP A 12 18.52 16.46 9.50
C ASP A 12 18.69 17.73 8.64
N GLN A 13 19.93 18.02 8.21
CA GLN A 13 20.19 19.12 7.29
C GLN A 13 19.52 18.90 5.93
N ALA A 14 19.52 17.68 5.40
CA ALA A 14 18.82 17.36 4.16
C ALA A 14 17.30 17.58 4.29
N MET A 15 16.71 17.27 5.44
CA MET A 15 15.29 17.51 5.74
C MET A 15 14.97 19.00 5.87
N PHE A 16 15.87 19.78 6.47
CA PHE A 16 15.75 21.23 6.45
C PHE A 16 15.77 21.77 5.00
N LEU A 17 16.75 21.35 4.19
CA LEU A 17 16.86 21.77 2.79
C LEU A 17 15.66 21.33 1.95
N PHE A 18 15.13 20.13 2.17
CA PHE A 18 13.91 19.65 1.53
C PHE A 18 12.71 20.56 1.83
N SER A 19 12.55 21.00 3.09
CA SER A 19 11.47 21.91 3.48
C SER A 19 11.60 23.30 2.86
N GLN A 20 12.83 23.69 2.49
CA GLN A 20 13.14 24.92 1.77
C GLN A 20 13.08 24.76 0.23
N GLU A 21 12.60 23.61 -0.27
CA GLU A 21 12.55 23.24 -1.69
C GLU A 21 13.93 23.21 -2.38
N ALA A 22 15.02 23.18 -1.60
CA ALA A 22 16.40 23.09 -2.08
C ALA A 22 16.75 21.62 -2.41
N TYR A 23 16.05 21.05 -3.38
CA TYR A 23 16.06 19.61 -3.67
C TYR A 23 17.42 19.07 -4.14
N ASP A 24 18.19 19.85 -4.88
CA ASP A 24 19.53 19.43 -5.32
C ASP A 24 20.45 19.21 -4.11
N GLN A 25 20.53 20.19 -3.22
CA GLN A 25 21.36 20.12 -2.02
C GLN A 25 20.87 19.04 -1.05
N ALA A 26 19.54 18.88 -0.91
CA ALA A 26 18.97 17.79 -0.12
C ALA A 26 19.38 16.42 -0.68
N SER A 27 19.34 16.23 -2.00
CA SER A 27 19.74 14.97 -2.63
C SER A 27 21.24 14.68 -2.45
N GLU A 28 22.10 15.70 -2.47
CA GLU A 28 23.55 15.52 -2.25
C GLU A 28 23.83 15.00 -0.84
N LEU A 29 23.21 15.59 0.19
CA LEU A 29 23.38 15.12 1.57
C LEU A 29 22.81 13.72 1.79
N LEU A 30 21.64 13.43 1.24
CA LEU A 30 21.03 12.08 1.33
C LEU A 30 21.90 11.02 0.64
N ASN A 31 22.50 11.35 -0.51
CA ASN A 31 23.44 10.44 -1.18
C ASN A 31 24.71 10.21 -0.35
N GLN A 32 25.21 11.21 0.39
CA GLN A 32 26.32 11.03 1.32
C GLN A 32 25.94 10.08 2.45
N VAL A 33 24.77 10.27 3.08
CA VAL A 33 24.25 9.33 4.10
C VAL A 33 24.17 7.91 3.54
N LEU A 34 23.59 7.74 2.35
CA LEU A 34 23.44 6.43 1.71
C LEU A 34 24.75 5.81 1.20
N SER A 35 25.81 6.61 1.00
CA SER A 35 27.12 6.10 0.65
C SER A 35 27.81 5.39 1.82
N GLU A 36 27.52 5.86 3.05
CA GLU A 36 28.02 5.26 4.28
C GLU A 36 27.07 4.19 4.83
N GLU A 37 25.77 4.43 4.72
CA GLU A 37 24.69 3.57 5.21
C GLU A 37 23.70 3.25 4.08
N PRO A 38 24.05 2.33 3.16
CA PRO A 38 23.21 2.04 2.00
C PRO A 38 21.81 1.55 2.36
N THR A 39 21.61 1.00 3.55
CA THR A 39 20.35 0.46 4.05
C THR A 39 19.62 1.42 4.99
N HIS A 40 19.96 2.71 5.00
CA HIS A 40 19.24 3.70 5.80
C HIS A 40 17.85 3.99 5.18
N VAL A 41 16.82 3.37 5.73
CA VAL A 41 15.45 3.40 5.18
C VAL A 41 14.92 4.83 5.07
N ASP A 42 15.02 5.64 6.13
CA ASP A 42 14.51 7.02 6.09
C ASP A 42 15.20 7.88 5.02
N ALA A 43 16.52 7.73 4.84
CA ALA A 43 17.26 8.43 3.80
C ALA A 43 16.84 7.97 2.38
N LEU A 44 16.56 6.68 2.17
CA LEU A 44 16.01 6.18 0.91
C LEU A 44 14.59 6.73 0.63
N VAL A 45 13.72 6.73 1.65
CA VAL A 45 12.36 7.28 1.56
C VAL A 45 12.42 8.78 1.23
N ALA A 46 13.25 9.54 1.95
CA ALA A 46 13.47 10.96 1.73
C ALA A 46 14.00 11.23 0.31
N LEU A 47 15.02 10.50 -0.13
CA LEU A 47 15.61 10.69 -1.47
C LEU A 47 14.59 10.38 -2.57
N SER A 48 13.78 9.32 -2.41
CA SER A 48 12.71 9.01 -3.37
C SER A 48 11.72 10.19 -3.54
N MET A 49 11.37 10.86 -2.43
CA MET A 49 10.49 12.02 -2.45
C MET A 49 11.17 13.25 -3.07
N VAL A 50 12.47 13.45 -2.83
CA VAL A 50 13.28 14.48 -3.48
C VAL A 50 13.29 14.27 -5.00
N CYS A 51 13.56 13.06 -5.48
CA CYS A 51 13.53 12.71 -6.91
C CYS A 51 12.14 13.00 -7.53
N TYR A 52 11.07 12.61 -6.84
CA TYR A 52 9.70 12.92 -7.25
C TYR A 52 9.46 14.43 -7.37
N ARG A 53 9.89 15.23 -6.40
CA ARG A 53 9.76 16.70 -6.43
C ARG A 53 10.54 17.33 -7.57
N LYS A 54 11.71 16.77 -7.92
CA LYS A 54 12.53 17.17 -9.07
C LYS A 54 11.94 16.71 -10.42
N GLY A 55 10.95 15.83 -10.41
CA GLY A 55 10.37 15.24 -11.61
C GLY A 55 11.13 14.01 -12.15
N ASP A 56 12.15 13.53 -11.43
CA ASP A 56 12.84 12.28 -11.73
C ASP A 56 12.02 11.10 -11.17
N LEU A 57 10.95 10.78 -11.89
CA LEU A 57 9.97 9.78 -11.47
C LEU A 57 10.54 8.36 -11.57
N GLU A 58 11.46 8.10 -12.50
CA GLU A 58 12.09 6.80 -12.65
C GLU A 58 12.94 6.48 -11.41
N GLN A 59 13.82 7.40 -11.01
CA GLN A 59 14.64 7.22 -9.82
C GLN A 59 13.81 7.16 -8.54
N ALA A 60 12.74 7.96 -8.43
CA ALA A 60 11.82 7.92 -7.30
C ALA A 60 11.20 6.52 -7.12
N ILE A 61 10.74 5.91 -8.23
CA ILE A 61 10.16 4.55 -8.22
C ILE A 61 11.22 3.50 -7.88
N THR A 62 12.42 3.58 -8.46
CA THR A 62 13.52 2.64 -8.16
C THR A 62 13.88 2.65 -6.67
N LEU A 63 14.06 3.85 -6.09
CA LEU A 63 14.34 3.99 -4.66
C LEU A 63 13.18 3.50 -3.80
N GLY A 64 11.94 3.76 -4.23
CA GLY A 64 10.75 3.26 -3.54
C GLY A 64 10.68 1.73 -3.48
N HIS A 65 10.96 1.05 -4.59
CA HIS A 65 10.99 -0.42 -4.62
C HIS A 65 12.13 -0.99 -3.78
N ARG A 66 13.29 -0.31 -3.73
CA ARG A 66 14.38 -0.72 -2.82
C ARG A 66 13.95 -0.71 -1.36
N VAL A 67 13.20 0.30 -0.93
CA VAL A 67 12.64 0.33 0.44
C VAL A 67 11.57 -0.74 0.62
N GLU A 68 10.71 -0.98 -0.37
CA GLU A 68 9.72 -2.07 -0.33
C GLU A 68 10.36 -3.47 -0.21
N GLU A 69 11.50 -3.71 -0.85
CA GLU A 69 12.25 -4.96 -0.71
C GLU A 69 12.79 -5.15 0.72
N MET A 70 13.18 -4.06 1.37
CA MET A 70 13.70 -4.08 2.74
C MET A 70 12.59 -4.16 3.78
N GLU A 71 11.52 -3.40 3.59
CA GLU A 71 10.38 -3.30 4.50
C GLU A 71 9.05 -3.42 3.72
N PRO A 72 8.60 -4.65 3.42
CA PRO A 72 7.42 -4.89 2.59
C PRO A 72 6.08 -4.41 3.19
N GLU A 73 6.08 -4.04 4.47
CA GLU A 73 4.90 -3.54 5.18
C GLU A 73 5.03 -2.08 5.60
N HIS A 74 6.02 -1.34 5.07
CA HIS A 74 6.21 0.07 5.41
C HIS A 74 5.08 0.94 4.80
N PRO A 75 4.15 1.51 5.59
CA PRO A 75 2.95 2.15 5.03
C PRO A 75 3.25 3.38 4.16
N LEU A 76 4.28 4.14 4.56
CA LEU A 76 4.66 5.38 3.88
C LEU A 76 5.28 5.10 2.50
N ILE A 77 6.02 3.99 2.31
CA ILE A 77 6.63 3.73 1.00
C ILE A 77 5.57 3.33 -0.03
N HIS A 78 4.56 2.56 0.36
CA HIS A 78 3.44 2.25 -0.51
C HIS A 78 2.60 3.50 -0.84
N THR A 79 2.47 4.43 0.10
CA THR A 79 1.84 5.73 -0.17
C THR A 79 2.64 6.51 -1.21
N ASN A 80 3.97 6.57 -1.07
CA ASN A 80 4.85 7.25 -2.02
C ASN A 80 4.84 6.60 -3.41
N LEU A 81 4.99 5.27 -3.50
CA LEU A 81 4.92 4.54 -4.78
C LEU A 81 3.58 4.75 -5.47
N SER A 82 2.47 4.74 -4.73
CA SER A 82 1.14 5.06 -5.28
C SER A 82 1.14 6.46 -5.90
N LEU A 83 1.64 7.48 -5.19
CA LEU A 83 1.78 8.84 -5.69
C LEU A 83 2.67 8.92 -6.95
N PHE A 84 3.80 8.23 -6.95
CA PHE A 84 4.73 8.24 -8.08
C PHE A 84 4.07 7.63 -9.33
N TYR A 85 3.34 6.54 -9.18
CA TYR A 85 2.61 5.89 -10.27
C TYR A 85 1.40 6.68 -10.77
N VAL A 86 0.71 7.43 -9.90
CA VAL A 86 -0.29 8.42 -10.34
C VAL A 86 0.36 9.46 -11.25
N LYS A 87 1.54 9.95 -10.89
CA LYS A 87 2.25 10.99 -11.65
C LYS A 87 2.78 10.49 -12.98
N THR A 88 3.20 9.23 -13.08
CA THR A 88 3.61 8.60 -14.36
C THR A 88 2.43 8.11 -15.21
N GLY A 89 1.20 8.12 -14.66
CA GLY A 89 -0.01 7.68 -15.35
C GLY A 89 -0.27 6.17 -15.30
N ASN A 90 0.52 5.41 -14.55
CA ASN A 90 0.31 3.97 -14.36
C ASN A 90 -0.73 3.74 -13.24
N LYS A 91 -2.01 3.80 -13.62
CA LYS A 91 -3.14 3.67 -12.70
C LYS A 91 -3.18 2.32 -11.97
N GLU A 92 -2.82 1.23 -12.65
CA GLU A 92 -2.82 -0.12 -12.06
C GLU A 92 -1.85 -0.23 -10.89
N MET A 93 -0.59 0.21 -11.10
CA MET A 93 0.41 0.21 -10.03
C MET A 93 0.08 1.21 -8.92
N ALA A 94 -0.53 2.35 -9.26
CA ALA A 94 -1.00 3.31 -8.27
C ALA A 94 -2.06 2.69 -7.32
N GLU A 95 -3.04 1.98 -7.88
CA GLU A 95 -4.07 1.27 -7.11
C GLU A 95 -3.47 0.13 -6.29
N HIS A 96 -2.56 -0.65 -6.88
CA HIS A 96 -1.85 -1.74 -6.19
C HIS A 96 -1.16 -1.25 -4.91
N HIS A 97 -0.31 -0.22 -5.00
CA HIS A 97 0.38 0.31 -3.84
C HIS A 97 -0.56 1.07 -2.89
N GLY A 98 -1.60 1.73 -3.40
CA GLY A 98 -2.62 2.37 -2.57
C GLY A 98 -3.35 1.37 -1.65
N LEU A 99 -3.61 0.15 -2.14
CA LEU A 99 -4.18 -0.93 -1.34
C LEU A 99 -3.17 -1.47 -0.32
N LYS A 100 -1.90 -1.68 -0.71
CA LYS A 100 -0.85 -2.12 0.23
C LYS A 100 -0.64 -1.13 1.36
N ALA A 101 -0.67 0.18 1.09
CA ALA A 101 -0.57 1.23 2.10
C ALA A 101 -1.69 1.14 3.16
N LYS A 102 -2.94 0.92 2.72
CA LYS A 102 -4.10 0.76 3.62
C LYS A 102 -3.97 -0.49 4.49
N ILE A 103 -3.63 -1.63 3.88
CA ILE A 103 -3.44 -2.89 4.58
C ILE A 103 -2.32 -2.77 5.62
N ALA A 104 -1.18 -2.18 5.24
CA ALA A 104 -0.05 -1.95 6.13
C ALA A 104 -0.43 -1.04 7.31
N SER A 105 -1.18 0.04 7.05
CA SER A 105 -1.66 0.95 8.09
C SER A 105 -2.62 0.26 9.07
N TRP A 106 -3.52 -0.62 8.59
CA TRP A 106 -4.42 -1.40 9.45
C TRP A 106 -3.67 -2.41 10.31
N LYS A 107 -2.67 -3.11 9.77
CA LYS A 107 -1.83 -4.04 10.54
C LYS A 107 -1.02 -3.33 11.62
N ALA A 108 -0.59 -2.09 11.37
CA ALA A 108 0.15 -1.29 12.34
C ALA A 108 -0.71 -0.81 13.52
N GLN A 109 -2.04 -0.90 13.44
CA GLN A 109 -2.96 -0.57 14.53
C GLN A 109 -3.35 -1.86 15.28
N PRO A 110 -2.88 -2.09 16.52
CA PRO A 110 -3.11 -3.35 17.23
C PRO A 110 -4.58 -3.61 17.62
N ASP A 111 -5.44 -2.60 17.60
CA ASP A 111 -6.82 -2.67 18.13
C ASP A 111 -7.91 -2.94 17.07
N VAL A 112 -7.63 -2.76 15.77
CA VAL A 112 -8.63 -2.95 14.71
C VAL A 112 -8.77 -4.39 14.22
N SER A 113 -7.80 -5.27 14.54
CA SER A 113 -7.80 -6.65 14.06
C SER A 113 -9.00 -7.46 14.56
N ASN A 114 -9.58 -7.08 15.69
CA ASN A 114 -10.72 -7.77 16.30
C ASN A 114 -12.09 -7.19 15.87
N GLN A 115 -12.13 -5.99 15.30
CA GLN A 115 -13.38 -5.31 14.94
C GLN A 115 -13.64 -5.31 13.42
N ALA A 116 -12.61 -5.08 12.60
CA ALA A 116 -12.75 -4.99 11.14
C ALA A 116 -13.01 -6.35 10.48
N ALA A 117 -12.49 -7.44 11.06
CA ALA A 117 -12.79 -8.79 10.59
C ALA A 117 -14.28 -9.16 10.81
N GLU A 118 -14.93 -8.59 11.83
CA GLU A 118 -16.37 -8.79 12.04
C GLU A 118 -17.21 -7.93 11.08
N ASP A 119 -16.82 -6.67 10.83
CA ASP A 119 -17.55 -5.76 9.95
C ASP A 119 -17.48 -6.14 8.46
N ASP A 120 -16.30 -6.52 7.93
CA ASP A 120 -16.18 -6.94 6.52
C ASP A 120 -16.82 -8.32 6.26
N LEU A 121 -16.81 -9.22 7.26
CA LEU A 121 -17.56 -10.49 7.19
C LEU A 121 -19.06 -10.33 7.50
N ALA A 122 -19.50 -9.17 8.00
CA ALA A 122 -20.91 -8.87 8.23
C ALA A 122 -21.59 -8.27 7.00
N VAL A 123 -20.86 -7.53 6.16
CA VAL A 123 -21.41 -6.94 4.91
C VAL A 123 -21.86 -8.00 3.90
N ASN A 124 -21.38 -9.25 4.00
CA ASN A 124 -21.87 -10.39 3.22
C ASN A 124 -22.45 -11.53 4.07
N ARG A 125 -23.14 -11.19 5.17
CA ARG A 125 -23.98 -12.11 5.95
C ARG A 125 -25.45 -11.69 5.93
N GLN A 126 -25.94 -11.18 4.80
CA GLN A 126 -27.36 -11.35 4.52
C GLN A 126 -27.59 -12.82 4.22
N GLN A 127 -28.03 -13.59 5.23
CA GLN A 127 -28.77 -14.81 4.92
C GLN A 127 -29.91 -14.37 3.99
N PRO A 128 -30.10 -15.00 2.82
CA PRO A 128 -31.24 -14.66 1.97
C PRO A 128 -32.50 -14.82 2.82
N GLU A 129 -33.18 -13.71 3.06
CA GLU A 129 -34.45 -13.63 3.79
C GLU A 129 -35.41 -14.72 3.28
N GLY A 130 -35.57 -15.76 4.09
CA GLY A 130 -36.72 -16.66 4.13
C GLY A 130 -37.22 -17.26 2.81
N TYR A 131 -36.47 -18.14 2.15
CA TYR A 131 -37.10 -19.13 1.27
C TYR A 131 -37.70 -20.24 2.13
N LYS A 132 -39.00 -20.14 2.46
CA LYS A 132 -39.74 -21.30 2.98
C LYS A 132 -39.85 -22.33 1.86
N THR A 133 -39.20 -23.47 2.02
CA THR A 133 -39.47 -24.62 1.15
C THR A 133 -40.95 -24.99 1.31
N PRO A 134 -41.73 -25.09 0.21
CA PRO A 134 -43.10 -25.56 0.30
C PRO A 134 -43.09 -26.98 0.87
N THR A 135 -43.75 -27.20 2.00
CA THR A 135 -43.80 -28.51 2.69
C THR A 135 -44.70 -29.52 1.97
N ARG A 136 -45.24 -29.16 0.79
CA ARG A 136 -46.00 -30.04 -0.08
C ARG A 136 -45.93 -29.52 -1.51
N PHE A 137 -45.37 -30.33 -2.42
CA PHE A 137 -45.55 -30.13 -3.85
C PHE A 137 -47.00 -30.52 -4.23
N PRO A 138 -47.73 -29.74 -5.04
CA PRO A 138 -48.97 -30.20 -5.66
C PRO A 138 -48.70 -31.44 -6.51
N ASP A 139 -49.66 -32.38 -6.58
CA ASP A 139 -49.55 -33.56 -7.44
C ASP A 139 -49.22 -33.13 -8.87
N GLN A 140 -48.27 -33.84 -9.50
CA GLN A 140 -47.74 -33.56 -10.83
C GLN A 140 -48.57 -34.32 -11.88
N PRO A 141 -49.59 -33.72 -12.53
CA PRO A 141 -50.48 -34.45 -13.45
C PRO A 141 -49.81 -34.89 -14.76
N TRP A 142 -48.56 -34.48 -15.00
CA TRP A 142 -47.77 -34.84 -16.20
C TRP A 142 -46.99 -36.16 -16.06
N LYS A 143 -47.11 -36.89 -14.93
CA LYS A 143 -46.38 -38.15 -14.68
C LYS A 143 -47.12 -39.44 -15.07
N ASN A 144 -48.23 -39.37 -15.80
CA ASN A 144 -48.86 -40.57 -16.35
C ASN A 144 -48.46 -40.74 -17.84
N PRO A 145 -47.73 -41.80 -18.21
CA PRO A 145 -47.62 -42.15 -19.63
C PRO A 145 -49.01 -42.59 -20.14
N PRO A 146 -49.35 -42.35 -21.42
CA PRO A 146 -50.60 -42.87 -21.97
C PRO A 146 -50.57 -44.40 -21.93
N SER A 147 -51.60 -44.99 -21.32
CA SER A 147 -51.88 -46.42 -21.44
C SER A 147 -52.12 -46.74 -22.91
N ALA A 148 -51.21 -47.50 -23.52
CA ALA A 148 -51.45 -48.14 -24.81
C ALA A 148 -52.66 -49.07 -24.69
N SER A 149 -53.57 -48.95 -25.66
CA SER A 149 -54.78 -49.77 -25.81
C SER A 149 -54.46 -51.20 -26.24
#